data_AF-A0A6V7VLX6-F1
#
_entry.id   AF-A0A6V7VLX6-F1
#
_cell.length_a   1.000
_cell.length_b   1.000
_cell.length_c   1.000
_cell.angle_alpha   90.00
_cell.angle_beta   90.00
_cell.angle_gamma   90.00
#
_symmetry.space_group_name_H-M   'P 1'
#
loop_
_entity.id
_entity.type
_entity.pdbx_description
1 polymer ?
#
loop_
_entity_poly.entity_id
_entity_poly.type
_entity_poly.pdbx_seq_one_letter_code
_entity_poly.pdbx_strand_id
1 'polypeptide(L)' 'MGKKQHQSDKLYLTTKEWKDIYGGHKDDTATKIQRAQFKRLPFTHCALSFLPFEDPVCTPDGIIYDLRFFNLFCLSYF' A
#
# COMPACT_ATOMS: atom_id res chain seq x y z
N MET A 1 9.56 38.82 -24.64
CA MET A 1 8.93 38.10 -23.51
C MET A 1 9.41 36.66 -23.52
N GLY A 2 10.44 36.31 -22.75
CA GLY A 2 11.03 34.96 -22.72
C GLY A 2 11.61 34.66 -21.36
N LYS A 3 10.84 33.98 -20.50
CA LYS A 3 11.28 33.56 -19.16
C LYS A 3 10.71 32.19 -18.80
N LYS A 4 10.89 31.19 -19.67
CA LYS A 4 10.60 29.78 -19.35
C LYS A 4 11.62 28.78 -19.87
N GLN A 5 12.70 29.22 -20.51
CA GLN A 5 13.67 28.31 -21.15
C GLN A 5 14.60 27.61 -20.15
N HIS A 6 14.78 28.14 -18.94
CA HIS A 6 15.69 27.58 -17.94
C HIS A 6 14.99 26.72 -16.87
N GLN A 7 13.70 26.40 -17.05
CA GLN A 7 12.96 25.59 -16.06
C GLN A 7 13.22 24.08 -16.21
N SER A 8 13.89 23.66 -17.29
CA SER A 8 14.17 22.26 -17.64
C SER A 8 15.57 21.77 -17.29
N ASP A 9 16.50 22.63 -16.84
CA ASP A 9 17.84 22.23 -16.40
C ASP A 9 17.85 21.80 -14.93
N LYS A 10 17.18 20.69 -14.65
CA LYS A 10 17.19 20.06 -13.33
C LYS A 10 17.93 18.74 -13.42
N LEU A 11 18.80 18.45 -12.45
CA LEU A 11 19.56 17.20 -12.39
C LEU A 11 18.73 16.00 -11.88
N TYR A 12 17.44 16.20 -11.61
CA TYR A 12 16.52 15.15 -11.20
C TYR A 12 15.31 15.14 -12.13
N LEU A 13 14.74 13.95 -12.29
CA LEU A 13 13.57 13.74 -13.10
C LEU A 13 12.33 13.71 -12.21
N THR A 14 11.33 14.54 -12.50
CA THR A 14 10.06 14.49 -11.77
C THR A 14 9.18 13.33 -12.24
N THR A 15 8.27 12.87 -11.39
CA THR A 15 7.32 11.80 -11.73
C THR A 15 6.49 12.12 -12.97
N LYS A 16 6.16 13.40 -13.17
CA LYS A 16 5.41 13.87 -14.34
C LYS A 16 6.24 13.82 -15.62
N GLU A 17 7.50 14.25 -15.56
CA GLU A 17 8.43 14.18 -16.69
C GLU A 17 8.71 12.73 -17.10
N TRP A 18 8.93 11.82 -16.13
CA TRP A 18 9.08 10.38 -16.38
C TRP A 18 7.87 9.76 -17.07
N LYS A 19 6.68 10.24 -16.67
CA LYS A 19 5.41 9.74 -17.17
C LYS A 19 5.09 10.24 -18.57
N ASP A 20 5.18 11.55 -18.78
CA ASP A 20 4.57 12.20 -19.93
C ASP A 20 5.57 12.54 -21.04
N ILE A 21 6.87 12.73 -20.72
CA ILE A 21 7.84 13.36 -21.63
C ILE A 21 8.91 12.40 -22.12
N TYR A 22 9.50 11.59 -21.24
CA TYR A 22 10.68 10.78 -21.56
C TYR A 22 10.38 9.30 -21.82
N GLY A 23 9.11 8.89 -21.81
CA GLY A 23 8.69 7.53 -22.20
C GLY A 23 9.17 6.40 -21.27
N GLY A 24 9.71 6.72 -20.09
CA GLY A 24 10.16 5.73 -19.12
C GLY A 24 9.02 5.03 -18.37
N HIS A 25 7.86 5.69 -18.29
CA HIS A 25 6.67 5.10 -17.69
C HIS A 25 5.90 4.27 -18.70
N LYS A 26 6.02 2.94 -18.61
CA LYS A 26 5.11 2.02 -19.27
C LYS A 26 3.84 1.89 -18.44
N ASP A 27 2.76 2.51 -18.88
CA ASP A 27 1.42 2.32 -18.34
C ASP A 27 0.90 0.93 -18.75
N ASP A 28 1.57 -0.11 -18.26
CA ASP A 28 1.13 -1.47 -18.50
C ASP A 28 -0.19 -1.69 -17.76
N THR A 29 -1.25 -1.81 -18.56
CA THR A 29 -2.61 -2.01 -18.07
C THR A 29 -2.69 -3.32 -17.30
N ALA A 30 -1.90 -4.33 -17.68
CA ALA A 30 -1.81 -5.58 -16.92
C ALA A 30 -1.20 -5.35 -15.53
N THR A 31 -0.11 -4.59 -15.43
CA THR A 31 0.48 -4.23 -14.12
C THR A 31 -0.48 -3.36 -13.27
N LYS A 32 -1.23 -2.43 -13.88
CA LYS A 32 -2.28 -1.67 -13.16
C LYS A 32 -3.39 -2.58 -12.64
N ILE A 33 -3.86 -3.51 -13.46
CA ILE A 33 -4.85 -4.51 -13.06
C ILE A 33 -4.31 -5.39 -11.93
N GLN A 34 -3.05 -5.85 -12.01
CA GLN A 34 -2.41 -6.63 -10.93
C GLN A 34 -2.27 -5.85 -9.63
N ARG A 35 -1.98 -4.54 -9.68
CA ARG A 35 -1.95 -3.68 -8.49
C ARG A 35 -3.35 -3.39 -7.94
N ALA A 36 -4.35 -3.31 -8.81
CA ALA A 36 -5.74 -3.13 -8.44
C ALA A 36 -6.42 -4.44 -7.97
N GLN A 37 -5.80 -5.60 -8.21
CA GLN A 37 -6.28 -6.87 -7.69
C GLN A 37 -6.19 -6.85 -6.16
N PHE A 38 -7.35 -6.87 -5.53
CA PHE A 38 -7.45 -7.03 -4.09
C PHE A 38 -6.81 -8.36 -3.67
N LYS A 39 -5.66 -8.27 -3.01
CA LYS A 39 -5.00 -9.45 -2.42
C LYS A 39 -5.69 -9.74 -1.10
N ARG A 40 -6.39 -10.87 -1.04
CA ARG A 40 -7.02 -11.34 0.19
C ARG A 40 -5.91 -11.70 1.19
N LEU A 41 -6.07 -11.26 2.43
CA LEU A 41 -5.21 -11.70 3.52
C LEU A 41 -5.33 -13.24 3.64
N PRO A 42 -4.21 -13.98 3.72
CA PRO A 42 -4.28 -15.42 3.95
C PRO A 42 -5.00 -15.71 5.28
N PHE A 43 -5.75 -16.81 5.33
CA PHE A 43 -6.50 -17.21 6.54
C PHE A 43 -5.60 -17.52 7.74
N THR A 44 -4.28 -17.63 7.53
CA THR A 44 -3.29 -17.87 8.58
C THR A 44 -2.78 -16.59 9.25
N HIS A 45 -3.30 -15.41 8.86
CA HIS A 45 -2.80 -14.11 9.33
C HIS A 45 -3.86 -13.31 10.09
N CYS A 46 -3.41 -12.57 11.10
CA CYS A 46 -4.21 -11.69 11.94
C CYS A 46 -4.81 -10.52 11.15
N ALA A 47 -6.10 -10.28 11.35
CA ALA A 47 -6.82 -9.18 10.71
C ALA A 47 -6.43 -7.77 11.20
N LEU A 48 -5.72 -7.65 12.34
CA LEU A 48 -5.20 -6.38 12.85
C LEU A 48 -3.75 -6.12 12.40
N SER A 49 -2.86 -7.10 12.57
CA SER A 49 -1.42 -6.91 12.34
C SER A 49 -0.93 -7.36 10.96
N PHE A 50 -1.74 -8.13 10.23
CA PHE A 50 -1.37 -8.79 8.96
C PHE A 50 -0.14 -9.69 9.06
N LEU A 51 0.15 -10.20 10.26
CA LEU A 51 1.20 -11.19 10.53
C LEU A 51 0.58 -12.57 10.77
N PRO A 52 1.33 -13.67 10.58
CA PRO A 52 0.89 -15.00 10.97
C PRO A 52 0.45 -15.06 12.44
N PHE A 53 -0.55 -15.88 12.75
CA PHE A 53 -0.99 -16.08 14.13
C PHE A 53 0.06 -16.79 14.98
N GLU A 54 0.28 -16.30 16.20
CA GLU A 54 0.87 -17.06 17.29
C GLU A 54 -0.25 -17.60 18.19
N ASP A 55 -1.14 -16.72 18.65
CA ASP A 55 -2.27 -17.04 19.55
C ASP A 55 -3.61 -16.54 18.96
N PRO A 56 -4.28 -17.33 18.08
CA PRO A 56 -5.48 -16.88 17.39
C PRO A 56 -6.71 -16.84 18.33
N VAL A 57 -7.46 -15.74 18.27
CA VAL A 57 -8.74 -15.53 18.95
C VAL A 57 -9.80 -15.08 17.95
N CYS A 58 -11.03 -15.56 18.10
CA CYS A 58 -12.13 -15.27 17.19
C CYS A 58 -13.19 -14.38 17.86
N THR A 59 -13.64 -13.33 17.18
CA THR A 59 -14.79 -12.53 17.62
C THR A 59 -16.11 -13.23 17.26
N PRO A 60 -17.23 -12.85 17.91
CA PRO A 60 -18.56 -13.35 17.54
C PRO A 60 -18.93 -13.10 16.06
N ASP A 61 -18.36 -12.06 15.45
CA ASP A 61 -18.53 -11.74 14.02
C ASP A 61 -17.73 -12.66 13.08
N GLY A 62 -16.94 -13.59 13.62
CA GLY A 62 -16.14 -14.55 12.85
C GLY A 62 -14.81 -14.00 12.34
N ILE A 63 -14.31 -12.90 12.90
CA ILE A 63 -13.00 -12.33 12.54
C ILE A 63 -11.94 -12.86 13.50
N ILE A 64 -10.81 -13.31 12.95
CA ILE A 64 -9.71 -13.89 13.73
C ILE A 64 -8.60 -12.85 13.90
N TYR A 65 -8.20 -12.66 15.16
CA TYR A 65 -7.12 -11.78 15.58
C TYR A 65 -6.07 -12.58 16.35
N ASP A 66 -4.87 -12.03 16.47
CA ASP A 66 -3.85 -12.56 17.37
C ASP A 66 -3.99 -11.85 18.72
N LEU A 67 -3.99 -12.63 19.81
CA LEU A 67 -4.30 -12.16 21.17
C LEU A 67 -3.44 -10.97 21.60
N ARG A 68 -2.15 -10.97 21.24
CA ARG A 68 -1.21 -9.90 21.63
C ARG A 68 -1.61 -8.56 21.02
N PHE A 69 -1.95 -8.56 19.74
CA PHE A 69 -2.38 -7.36 19.03
C PHE A 69 -3.81 -6.95 19.38
N PHE A 70 -4.69 -7.92 19.62
CA PHE A 70 -6.06 -7.67 20.06
C PHE A 70 -6.11 -6.98 21.42
N ASN A 71 -5.34 -7.47 22.40
CA ASN A 71 -5.28 -6.87 23.74
C ASN A 71 -4.69 -5.45 23.70
N LEU A 72 -3.57 -5.25 22.99
CA LEU A 72 -2.98 -3.92 22.82
C LEU A 72 -3.96 -2.93 22.19
N PHE A 73 -4.72 -3.37 21.18
CA PHE A 73 -5.74 -2.56 20.55
C PHE A 73 -6.86 -2.20 21.54
N CYS A 74 -7.43 -3.19 22.25
CA CYS A 74 -8.50 -2.95 23.23
C CYS A 74 -8.08 -1.99 24.36
N LEU A 75 -6.87 -2.13 24.90
CA LEU A 75 -6.33 -1.26 25.95
C LEU A 75 -6.06 0.18 25.47
N SER A 76 -5.97 0.40 24.15
CA SER A 76 -5.75 1.74 23.60
C SER A 76 -7.06 2.49 23.32
N TYR A 77 -8.19 1.77 23.32
CA TYR A 77 -9.51 2.31 23.01
C TYR A 77 -10.43 2.40 24.25
N PHE A 78 -9.92 2.02 25.42
CA PHE A 78 -10.52 2.22 26.75
C PHE A 78 -9.55 3.01 27.63
#